data_AF-A0A6P6GBA0-F1
#
_entry.id   AF-A0A6P6GBA0-F1
#
_cell.length_a   1.000
_cell.length_b   1.000
_cell.length_c   1.000
_cell.angle_alpha   90.00
_cell.angle_beta   90.00
_cell.angle_gamma   90.00
#
_symmetry.space_group_name_H-M   'P 1'
#
loop_
_entity.id
_entity.type
_entity.pdbx_description
1 polymer ?
#
loop_
_entity_poly.entity_id
_entity_poly.type
_entity_poly.pdbx_seq_one_letter_code
_entity_poly.pdbx_strand_id
1 'polypeptide(L)'
;MLFSDDPDQRSLAIKSLGCACEDYGFLYLVNHGVAESIFEGVFKGMSDFFDPEQVEDRRQNEKKHPTDRIRWGLRSYPGENREYLK
;
A
#
# COMPACT_ATOMS: atom_id res chain seq x y z
N MET A 1 17.71 13.78 -8.42
CA MET A 1 17.07 12.70 -7.63
C MET A 1 16.26 13.34 -6.51
N LEU A 2 15.16 12.71 -6.06
CA LEU A 2 14.22 13.29 -5.10
C LEU A 2 14.88 13.72 -3.77
N PHE A 3 15.88 12.96 -3.33
CA PHE A 3 16.66 13.22 -2.10
C PHE A 3 18.08 13.74 -2.38
N SER A 4 18.30 14.35 -3.56
CA SER A 4 19.62 14.93 -3.89
C SER A 4 19.89 16.20 -3.07
N ASP A 5 21.15 16.37 -2.64
CA ASP A 5 21.63 17.61 -2.04
C ASP A 5 21.69 18.76 -3.05
N ASP A 6 21.84 18.43 -4.35
CA ASP A 6 21.79 19.38 -5.46
C ASP A 6 20.34 19.91 -5.65
N PRO A 7 20.10 21.23 -5.44
CA PRO A 7 18.78 21.83 -5.58
C PRO A 7 18.18 21.71 -6.98
N ASP A 8 18.99 21.77 -8.03
CA ASP A 8 18.53 21.73 -9.42
C ASP A 8 18.06 20.32 -9.77
N GLN A 9 18.83 19.31 -9.36
CA GLN A 9 18.43 17.91 -9.52
C GLN A 9 17.17 17.54 -8.74
N ARG A 10 16.97 18.16 -7.57
CA ARG A 10 15.77 17.97 -6.75
C ARG A 10 14.57 18.65 -7.39
N SER A 11 14.73 19.88 -7.88
CA SER A 11 13.70 20.63 -8.60
C SER A 11 13.21 19.88 -9.84
N LEU A 12 14.13 19.34 -10.64
CA LEU A 12 13.78 18.54 -11.82
C LEU A 12 13.00 17.27 -11.45
N ALA A 13 13.42 16.57 -10.39
CA ALA A 13 12.73 15.36 -9.93
C ALA A 13 11.29 15.65 -9.45
N ILE A 14 11.08 16.76 -8.73
CA ILE A 14 9.75 17.21 -8.29
C ILE A 14 8.88 17.55 -9.50
N LYS A 15 9.43 18.24 -10.51
CA LYS A 15 8.69 18.55 -11.74
C LYS A 15 8.23 17.27 -12.46
N SER A 16 9.12 16.29 -12.62
CA SER A 16 8.78 15.01 -13.23
C SER A 16 7.73 14.24 -12.44
N LEU A 17 7.79 14.29 -11.09
CA LEU A 17 6.78 13.70 -10.23
C LEU A 17 5.40 14.35 -10.46
N GLY A 18 5.36 15.69 -10.54
CA GLY A 18 4.14 16.45 -10.85
C GLY A 18 3.51 16.03 -12.17
N CYS A 19 4.30 16.00 -13.25
CA CYS A 19 3.82 15.55 -14.56
C CYS A 19 3.29 14.10 -14.51
N ALA A 20 3.99 13.20 -13.80
CA ALA A 20 3.51 11.82 -13.68
C ALA A 20 2.14 11.73 -12.97
N CYS A 21 1.95 12.52 -11.92
CA CYS A 21 0.67 12.62 -11.21
C CYS A 21 -0.44 13.19 -12.09
N GLU A 22 -0.17 14.26 -12.85
CA GLU A 22 -1.16 14.95 -13.70
C GLU A 22 -1.53 14.11 -14.93
N ASP A 23 -0.54 13.56 -15.61
CA ASP A 23 -0.73 12.92 -16.91
C ASP A 23 -1.19 11.45 -16.80
N TYR A 24 -0.76 10.74 -15.75
CA TYR A 24 -0.99 9.30 -15.60
C TYR A 24 -1.76 8.92 -14.34
N GLY A 25 -1.65 9.70 -13.26
CA GLY A 25 -2.27 9.39 -11.97
C GLY A 25 -1.61 8.23 -11.20
N PHE A 26 -0.50 7.67 -11.70
CA PHE A 26 0.33 6.68 -11.01
C PHE A 26 1.78 6.75 -11.48
N LEU A 27 2.70 6.24 -10.66
CA LEU A 27 4.13 6.20 -10.96
C LEU A 27 4.84 5.11 -10.15
N TYR A 28 6.00 4.67 -10.67
CA TYR A 28 6.95 3.88 -9.89
C TYR A 28 8.02 4.79 -9.32
N LEU A 29 8.22 4.72 -8.00
CA LEU A 29 9.31 5.42 -7.33
C LEU A 29 10.43 4.42 -7.05
N VAL A 30 11.62 4.69 -7.59
CA VAL A 30 12.84 3.91 -7.34
C VAL A 30 13.82 4.73 -6.50
N ASN A 31 14.78 4.05 -5.85
CA ASN A 31 15.77 4.70 -4.97
C ASN A 31 15.10 5.58 -3.89
N HIS A 32 13.98 5.12 -3.34
CA HIS A 32 13.15 5.85 -2.37
C HIS A 32 13.75 5.95 -0.95
N GLY A 33 14.91 5.35 -0.71
CA GLY A 33 15.57 5.34 0.61
C GLY A 33 15.04 4.32 1.62
N VAL A 34 13.85 3.74 1.39
CA VAL A 34 13.38 2.57 2.15
C VAL A 34 14.28 1.36 1.88
N ALA A 35 14.81 0.74 2.94
CA ALA A 35 15.69 -0.41 2.86
C ALA A 35 14.96 -1.66 2.35
N GLU A 36 15.65 -2.47 1.55
CA GLU A 36 15.10 -3.69 0.94
C GLU A 36 14.63 -4.70 1.99
N SER A 37 15.34 -4.83 3.12
CA SER A 37 14.96 -5.72 4.23
C SER A 37 13.59 -5.40 4.84
N ILE A 38 13.12 -4.15 4.74
CA ILE A 38 11.77 -3.78 5.15
C ILE A 38 10.74 -4.39 4.20
N PHE A 39 11.00 -4.35 2.89
CA PHE A 39 10.13 -4.99 1.91
C PHE A 39 10.12 -6.51 2.06
N GLU A 40 11.29 -7.12 2.28
CA GLU A 40 11.37 -8.56 2.58
C GLU A 40 10.51 -8.94 3.79
N GLY A 41 10.59 -8.16 4.87
CA GLY A 41 9.76 -8.35 6.06
C GLY A 41 8.26 -8.19 5.78
N VAL A 42 7.88 -7.17 5.00
CA VAL A 42 6.48 -6.95 4.60
C VAL A 42 5.97 -8.08 3.71
N PHE A 43 6.73 -8.50 2.70
CA PHE A 43 6.36 -9.60 1.81
C PHE A 43 6.28 -10.92 2.53
N LYS A 44 7.24 -11.21 3.43
CA LYS A 44 7.19 -12.39 4.29
C LYS A 44 5.96 -12.36 5.19
N GLY A 45 5.72 -11.25 5.88
CA GLY A 45 4.56 -11.10 6.76
C GLY A 45 3.23 -11.26 6.02
N MET A 46 3.11 -10.72 4.80
CA MET A 46 1.94 -10.96 3.95
C MET A 46 1.84 -12.42 3.53
N SER A 47 2.93 -13.05 3.09
CA SER A 47 2.94 -14.46 2.69
C SER A 47 2.50 -15.37 3.84
N ASP A 48 3.11 -15.21 5.01
CA ASP A 48 2.77 -15.95 6.23
C ASP A 48 1.30 -15.69 6.63
N PHE A 49 0.88 -14.41 6.62
CA PHE A 49 -0.48 -14.05 6.97
C PHE A 49 -1.51 -14.63 6.01
N PHE A 50 -1.20 -14.83 4.73
CA PHE A 50 -2.12 -15.39 3.71
C PHE A 50 -1.92 -16.89 3.45
N ASP A 51 -1.02 -17.54 4.19
CA ASP A 51 -0.79 -18.99 4.09
C ASP A 51 -2.11 -19.77 4.31
N PRO A 52 -2.49 -20.71 3.42
CA PRO A 52 -3.72 -21.48 3.57
C PRO A 52 -3.89 -22.17 4.93
N GLU A 53 -2.80 -22.59 5.58
CA GLU A 53 -2.83 -23.24 6.91
C GLU A 53 -3.27 -22.29 8.02
N GLN A 54 -3.05 -20.99 7.85
CA GLN A 54 -3.38 -19.94 8.83
C GLN A 54 -4.83 -19.44 8.73
N VAL A 55 -5.70 -20.12 7.97
CA VAL A 55 -7.06 -19.63 7.69
C VAL A 55 -7.92 -19.48 8.95
N GLU A 56 -7.82 -20.41 9.89
CA GLU A 56 -8.61 -20.37 11.12
C GLU A 56 -8.16 -19.22 12.03
N ASP A 57 -6.84 -19.00 12.12
CA ASP A 57 -6.27 -17.85 12.84
C ASP A 57 -6.70 -16.52 12.22
N ARG A 58 -6.89 -16.45 10.89
CA ARG A 58 -7.43 -15.26 10.23
C ARG A 58 -8.91 -15.03 10.53
N ARG A 59 -9.71 -16.09 10.73
CA ARG A 59 -11.16 -15.97 10.98
C ARG A 59 -11.49 -15.16 12.24
N GLN A 60 -10.58 -15.10 13.21
CA GLN A 60 -10.77 -14.23 14.38
C GLN A 60 -10.97 -12.75 14.00
N ASN A 61 -10.41 -12.34 12.85
CA ASN A 61 -10.48 -10.99 12.28
C ASN A 61 -11.63 -10.82 11.29
N GLU A 62 -12.55 -11.79 11.16
CA GLU A 62 -13.77 -11.60 10.35
C GLU A 62 -14.52 -10.35 10.80
N LYS A 63 -15.05 -9.60 9.82
CA LYS A 63 -15.80 -8.37 10.08
C LYS A 63 -17.02 -8.70 10.96
N LYS A 64 -17.06 -8.11 12.15
CA LYS A 64 -18.17 -8.20 13.10
C LYS A 64 -18.93 -6.87 13.17
N HIS A 65 -18.21 -5.74 13.13
CA HIS A 65 -18.77 -4.40 13.24
C HIS A 65 -18.18 -3.43 12.19
N PRO A 66 -18.95 -2.42 11.72
CA PRO A 66 -18.44 -1.40 10.79
C PRO A 66 -17.19 -0.63 11.25
N THR A 67 -16.93 -0.60 12.55
CA THR A 67 -15.79 0.12 13.15
C THR A 67 -14.59 -0.78 13.45
N ASP A 68 -14.62 -2.05 13.03
CA ASP A 68 -13.49 -2.95 13.23
C ASP A 68 -12.24 -2.39 12.54
N ARG A 69 -11.10 -2.42 13.26
CA ARG A 69 -9.83 -1.89 12.76
C ARG A 69 -9.13 -2.85 11.80
N ILE A 70 -9.39 -4.15 11.95
CA ILE A 70 -8.87 -5.23 11.09
C ILE A 70 -10.08 -6.04 10.63
N ARG A 71 -10.19 -6.28 9.32
CA ARG A 71 -11.34 -6.95 8.70
C ARG A 71 -10.88 -7.98 7.69
N TRP A 72 -11.27 -9.22 7.91
CA TRP A 72 -11.06 -10.36 7.02
C TRP A 72 -12.37 -10.77 6.35
N GLY A 73 -12.29 -11.35 5.14
CA GLY A 73 -13.45 -11.94 4.45
C GLY A 73 -14.35 -10.96 3.69
N LEU A 74 -13.85 -9.76 3.36
CA LEU A 74 -14.60 -8.81 2.53
C LEU A 74 -14.75 -9.36 1.10
N ARG A 75 -15.88 -9.99 0.80
CA ARG A 75 -16.31 -10.21 -0.58
C ARG A 75 -16.83 -8.87 -1.11
N SER A 76 -15.96 -8.07 -1.70
CA SER A 76 -16.41 -6.85 -2.35
C SER A 76 -17.19 -7.22 -3.61
N TYR A 77 -18.51 -6.99 -3.61
CA TYR A 77 -19.31 -7.01 -4.83
C TYR A 77 -19.38 -5.60 -5.42
N PRO A 78 -19.51 -5.44 -6.74
CA PRO A 78 -19.41 -4.15 -7.42
C PRO A 78 -20.40 -3.06 -6.95
N GLY A 79 -21.45 -3.44 -6.21
CA GLY A 79 -22.46 -2.51 -5.66
C GLY A 79 -22.32 -2.20 -4.17
N GLU A 80 -21.28 -2.68 -3.48
CA GLU A 80 -21.07 -2.35 -2.07
C GLU A 80 -20.65 -0.88 -1.93
N ASN A 81 -21.45 -0.10 -1.19
CA ASN A 81 -21.20 1.33 -1.00
C ASN A 81 -19.96 1.53 -0.11
N ARG A 82 -18.85 2.00 -0.70
CA ARG A 82 -17.53 2.14 -0.07
C ARG A 82 -17.35 3.46 0.68
N GLU A 83 -18.37 4.33 0.72
CA GLU A 83 -18.30 5.64 1.38
C GLU A 83 -18.02 5.55 2.90
N TYR A 84 -18.28 4.40 3.51
CA TYR A 84 -18.05 4.13 4.94
C TYR A 84 -16.74 3.42 5.26
N LEU A 85 -15.81 3.31 4.31
CA LEU A 85 -14.44 2.82 4.55
C LEU A 85 -13.45 3.95 4.93
N LYS A 86 -13.96 5.11 5.34
CA LYS A 86 -13.16 6.20 5.90
C LYS A 86 -12.83 5.97 7.38
#